data_AF-A0A6A8GM96-F1
#
_entry.id   AF-A0A6A8GM96-F1
#
_cell.length_a   1.000
_cell.length_b   1.000
_cell.length_c   1.000
_cell.angle_alpha   90.00
_cell.angle_beta   90.00
_cell.angle_gamma   90.00
#
_symmetry.space_group_name_H-M   'P 1'
#
loop_
_entity.id
_entity.type
_entity.pdbx_description
1 polymer ?
#
loop_
_entity_poly.entity_id
_entity_poly.type
_entity_poly.pdbx_seq_one_letter_code
_entity_poly.pdbx_strand_id
1 'polypeptide(L)'
;MREPERDPEQLRRALRVYGQEVKERELEHALSRLEAGGTVSPAQQSTLEQMAATIVEEILTPSIAALDDPERDDETVRTVTRLYGLEVDSEGR
;
A
#
# COMPACT_ATOMS: atom_id res chain seq x y z
N MET A 1 7.07 29.99 1.91
CA MET A 1 7.68 28.82 2.61
C MET A 1 7.52 27.64 1.68
N ARG A 2 8.59 26.93 1.30
CA ARG A 2 8.44 25.61 0.67
C ARG A 2 7.91 24.68 1.76
N GLU A 3 6.82 23.97 1.48
CA GLU A 3 6.46 22.80 2.30
C GLU A 3 7.69 21.90 2.40
N PRO A 4 7.93 21.24 3.55
CA PRO A 4 9.01 20.26 3.63
C PRO A 4 8.77 19.23 2.53
N GLU A 5 9.65 19.26 1.53
CA GLU A 5 9.70 18.34 0.41
C GLU A 5 9.72 16.94 1.02
N ARG A 6 8.60 16.20 0.92
CA ARG A 6 8.47 14.90 1.59
C ARG A 6 9.62 14.02 1.15
N ASP A 7 10.37 13.50 2.12
CA ASP A 7 11.45 12.55 1.87
C ASP A 7 10.87 11.33 1.13
N PRO A 8 11.31 11.05 -0.11
CA PRO A 8 10.81 9.94 -0.90
C PRO A 8 10.95 8.60 -0.19
N GLU A 9 11.99 8.44 0.63
CA GLU A 9 12.20 7.20 1.40
C GLU A 9 11.11 7.01 2.46
N GLN A 10 10.74 8.08 3.16
CA GLN A 10 9.63 8.04 4.12
C GLN A 10 8.31 7.72 3.42
N LEU A 11 8.08 8.30 2.24
CA LEU A 11 6.87 8.02 1.47
C LEU A 11 6.82 6.58 0.95
N ARG A 12 7.93 6.01 0.48
CA ARG A 12 8.03 4.58 0.11
C ARG A 12 7.72 3.68 1.29
N ARG A 13 8.29 4.00 2.46
CA ARG A 13 8.03 3.22 3.69
C ARG A 13 6.56 3.29 4.07
N ALA A 14 5.96 4.48 4.05
CA ALA A 14 4.54 4.67 4.33
C ALA A 14 3.66 3.88 3.33
N LEU A 15 4.01 3.91 2.05
CA LEU A 15 3.30 3.18 1.00
C LEU A 15 3.36 1.66 1.20
N ARG A 16 4.53 1.13 1.60
CA ARG A 16 4.68 -0.30 1.91
C ARG A 16 3.86 -0.70 3.14
N VAL A 17 3.86 0.12 4.19
CA VAL A 17 3.06 -0.12 5.40
C VAL A 17 1.58 -0.12 5.06
N TYR A 18 1.11 0.91 4.34
CA TYR A 18 -0.27 0.99 3.85
C TYR A 18 -0.68 -0.26 3.04
N GLY A 19 0.19 -0.72 2.14
CA GLY A 19 -0.04 -1.95 1.39
C GLY A 19 -0.22 -3.19 2.27
N GLN A 20 0.61 -3.34 3.31
CA GLN A 20 0.49 -4.48 4.23
C GLN A 20 -0.81 -4.40 5.04
N GLU A 21 -1.19 -3.24 5.54
CA GLU A 21 -2.43 -3.05 6.30
C GLU A 21 -3.67 -3.39 5.45
N VAL A 22 -3.70 -2.93 4.19
CA VAL A 22 -4.77 -3.27 3.24
C VAL A 22 -4.77 -4.78 2.96
N LYS A 23 -3.60 -5.37 2.70
CA LYS A 23 -3.47 -6.81 2.45
C LYS A 23 -4.06 -7.64 3.60
N GLU A 24 -3.68 -7.32 4.83
CA GLU A 24 -4.10 -8.03 6.04
C GLU A 24 -5.61 -7.93 6.25
N ARG A 25 -6.16 -6.71 6.18
CA ARG A 25 -7.61 -6.48 6.31
C ARG A 25 -8.42 -7.23 5.27
N GLU A 26 -8.04 -7.13 3.99
CA GLU A 26 -8.81 -7.75 2.91
C GLU A 26 -8.66 -9.28 2.90
N LEU A 27 -7.50 -9.81 3.29
CA LEU A 27 -7.29 -11.24 3.45
C LEU A 27 -8.16 -11.81 4.60
N GLU A 28 -8.19 -11.13 5.74
CA GLU A 28 -9.05 -11.51 6.88
C GLU A 28 -10.52 -11.52 6.47
N HIS A 29 -10.98 -10.49 5.76
CA HIS A 29 -12.34 -10.43 5.23
C HIS A 29 -12.63 -11.56 4.23
N ALA A 30 -11.69 -11.86 3.33
CA ALA A 30 -11.85 -12.94 2.35
C ALA A 30 -11.96 -14.31 3.02
N LEU A 31 -11.08 -14.60 3.98
CA LEU A 31 -11.08 -15.84 4.75
C LEU A 31 -12.37 -15.98 5.55
N SER A 32 -12.78 -14.93 6.28
CA SER A 32 -14.04 -14.93 7.04
C SER A 32 -15.26 -15.25 6.17
N ARG A 33 -15.33 -14.68 4.96
CA ARG A 33 -16.43 -14.96 4.01
C ARG A 33 -16.41 -16.38 3.47
N LEU A 34 -15.23 -16.95 3.26
CA LEU A 34 -15.10 -18.34 2.80
C LEU A 34 -15.45 -19.32 3.92
N GLU A 35 -15.01 -19.04 5.14
CA GLU A 35 -15.32 -19.84 6.34
C GLU A 35 -16.82 -19.87 6.63
N ALA A 36 -17.53 -18.78 6.40
CA ALA A 36 -18.99 -18.74 6.50
C ALA A 36 -19.70 -19.67 5.48
N GLY A 37 -19.03 -20.00 4.37
CA GLY A 37 -19.51 -20.93 3.34
C GLY A 37 -19.04 -22.38 3.51
N GLY A 38 -18.14 -22.66 4.46
CA GLY A 38 -17.57 -23.99 4.70
C GLY A 38 -16.11 -23.93 5.16
N THR A 39 -15.47 -25.07 5.39
CA THR A 39 -14.07 -25.11 5.85
C THR A 39 -13.10 -24.68 4.75
N VAL A 40 -12.24 -23.71 5.06
CA VAL A 40 -11.11 -23.33 4.21
C VAL A 40 -9.94 -24.27 4.51
N SER A 41 -9.43 -24.95 3.48
CA SER A 41 -8.24 -25.80 3.63
C SER A 41 -6.96 -24.96 3.74
N PRO A 42 -5.90 -25.48 4.40
CA PRO A 42 -4.60 -24.78 4.45
C PRO A 42 -4.03 -24.42 3.07
N ALA A 43 -4.28 -25.25 2.05
CA ALA A 43 -3.84 -24.97 0.68
C ALA A 43 -4.58 -23.77 0.05
N GLN A 44 -5.89 -23.65 0.30
CA GLN A 44 -6.69 -22.51 -0.16
C GLN A 44 -6.28 -21.23 0.57
N GLN A 45 -6.05 -21.31 1.89
CA GLN A 45 -5.56 -20.17 2.66
C GLN A 45 -4.22 -19.68 2.11
N SER A 46 -3.25 -20.58 1.89
CA SER A 46 -1.94 -20.20 1.32
C SER A 46 -2.07 -19.61 -0.08
N THR A 47 -3.01 -20.10 -0.89
CA THR A 47 -3.28 -19.53 -2.22
C THR A 47 -3.81 -18.10 -2.11
N LEU A 48 -4.74 -17.83 -1.18
CA LEU A 48 -5.27 -16.49 -0.94
C LEU A 48 -4.20 -15.52 -0.42
N GLU A 49 -3.34 -15.98 0.50
CA GLU A 49 -2.20 -15.22 1.00
C GLU A 49 -1.26 -14.81 -0.14
N GLN A 50 -0.95 -15.74 -1.05
CA GLN A 50 -0.12 -15.46 -2.23
C GLN A 50 -0.80 -14.49 -3.19
N MET A 51 -2.09 -14.70 -3.49
CA MET A 51 -2.86 -13.79 -4.34
C MET A 51 -2.89 -12.37 -3.76
N ALA A 52 -3.18 -12.23 -2.47
CA ALA A 52 -3.22 -10.93 -1.81
C ALA A 52 -1.84 -10.23 -1.84
N ALA A 53 -0.76 -10.99 -1.62
CA ALA A 53 0.60 -10.45 -1.73
C ALA A 53 0.91 -9.97 -3.16
N THR A 54 0.63 -10.77 -4.17
CA THR A 54 0.87 -10.42 -5.59
C THR A 54 0.06 -9.19 -6.00
N ILE A 55 -1.23 -9.12 -5.64
CA ILE A 55 -2.08 -7.98 -5.99
C ILE A 55 -1.52 -6.68 -5.39
N VAL A 56 -1.15 -6.69 -4.12
CA VAL A 56 -0.58 -5.50 -3.46
C VAL A 56 0.76 -5.12 -4.08
N GLU A 57 1.62 -6.10 -4.36
CA GLU A 57 2.91 -5.85 -5.01
C GLU A 57 2.74 -5.22 -6.39
N GLU A 58 1.87 -5.78 -7.25
CA GLU A 58 1.61 -5.28 -8.60
C GLU A 58 1.03 -3.86 -8.60
N ILE A 59 0.15 -3.55 -7.64
CA ILE A 59 -0.45 -2.21 -7.51
C ILE A 59 0.59 -1.19 -7.05
N LEU A 60 1.43 -1.53 -6.06
CA LEU A 60 2.35 -0.58 -5.45
C LEU A 60 3.64 -0.39 -6.25
N THR A 61 4.10 -1.41 -6.97
CA THR A 61 5.39 -1.40 -7.70
C THR A 61 5.56 -0.18 -8.62
N PRO A 62 4.59 0.20 -9.48
CA PRO A 62 4.73 1.37 -10.34
C PRO A 62 4.90 2.67 -9.56
N SER A 63 4.21 2.82 -8.43
CA SER A 63 4.29 4.02 -7.59
C SER A 63 5.62 4.08 -6.84
N ILE A 64 6.12 2.93 -6.36
CA ILE A 64 7.45 2.84 -5.75
C ILE A 64 8.53 3.18 -6.77
N ALA A 65 8.44 2.62 -7.99
CA ALA A 65 9.38 2.91 -9.08
C ALA A 65 9.39 4.40 -9.46
N ALA A 66 8.22 5.04 -9.53
CA ALA A 66 8.12 6.49 -9.78
C ALA A 66 8.76 7.33 -8.66
N LEU A 67 8.72 6.84 -7.41
CA LEU A 67 9.43 7.49 -6.30
C LEU A 67 10.95 7.24 -6.35
N ASP A 68 11.39 6.10 -6.87
CA ASP A 68 12.80 5.73 -7.04
C ASP A 68 13.48 6.42 -8.22
N ASP A 69 12.70 6.96 -9.16
CA ASP A 69 13.22 7.64 -10.34
C ASP A 69 14.10 8.86 -9.95
N PRO A 70 15.38 8.92 -10.38
CA PRO A 70 16.25 10.06 -10.12
C PRO A 70 15.81 11.35 -10.83
N GLU A 71 15.01 11.25 -11.90
CA GLU A 71 14.43 12.38 -12.63
C GLU A 71 13.05 12.80 -12.10
N ARG A 72 12.57 12.15 -11.03
CA ARG A 72 11.31 12.46 -10.35
C ARG A 72 11.19 13.93 -9.99
N ASP A 73 10.04 14.51 -10.31
CA ASP A 73 9.65 15.85 -9.88
C ASP A 73 8.79 15.86 -8.60
N ASP A 74 8.57 17.05 -8.04
CA ASP A 74 7.72 17.23 -6.87
C ASP A 74 6.26 16.82 -7.13
N GLU A 75 5.81 16.96 -8.37
CA GLU A 75 4.44 16.60 -8.75
C GLU A 75 4.21 15.10 -8.60
N THR A 76 5.21 14.27 -8.91
CA THR A 76 5.17 12.82 -8.68
C THR A 76 5.01 12.49 -7.20
N VAL A 77 5.76 13.13 -6.31
CA VAL A 77 5.66 12.93 -4.85
C VAL A 77 4.27 13.32 -4.33
N ARG A 78 3.76 14.47 -4.77
CA ARG A 78 2.42 14.94 -4.39
C ARG A 78 1.33 14.00 -4.92
N THR A 79 1.47 13.53 -6.15
CA THR A 79 0.52 12.61 -6.79
C THR A 79 0.45 11.29 -6.05
N VAL A 80 1.60 10.67 -5.75
CA VAL A 80 1.63 9.41 -4.98
C VAL A 80 1.05 9.62 -3.59
N THR A 81 1.37 10.72 -2.91
CA THR A 81 0.79 10.97 -1.59
C THR A 81 -0.74 11.05 -1.65
N ARG A 82 -1.29 11.82 -2.60
CA ARG A 82 -2.73 12.01 -2.73
C ARG A 82 -3.44 10.73 -3.14
N LEU A 83 -2.84 9.95 -4.05
CA LEU A 83 -3.41 8.71 -4.56
C LEU A 83 -3.68 7.69 -3.45
N TYR A 84 -2.77 7.60 -2.48
CA TYR A 84 -2.87 6.64 -1.39
C TYR A 84 -3.34 7.25 -0.07
N GLY A 85 -3.73 8.54 -0.07
CA GLY A 85 -4.18 9.23 1.14
C GLY A 85 -3.13 9.27 2.24
N LEU A 86 -1.83 9.28 1.88
CA LEU A 86 -0.72 9.31 2.84
C LEU A 86 -0.46 10.73 3.38
N GLU A 87 -1.52 11.54 3.45
CA GLU A 87 -1.46 12.88 4.00
C GLU A 87 -1.17 12.76 5.50
N VAL A 88 0.02 13.17 5.91
CA VAL A 88 0.26 13.53 7.31
C VAL A 88 -0.46 14.85 7.52
N ASP A 89 -1.32 14.92 8.52
CA ASP A 89 -2.01 16.14 8.93
C ASP A 89 -1.02 17.31 8.93
N SER A 90 -1.21 18.26 8.02
CA SER A 90 -0.64 19.59 8.11
C SER A 90 -1.51 20.44 9.04
N GLU A 91 -1.85 19.92 10.22
CA GLU A 91 -2.49 20.70 11.28
C GLU A 91 -1.46 21.04 12.36
N GLY A 92 -1.21 22.33 12.49
CA GLY A 92 -0.28 22.89 13.44
C GLY A 92 -0.56 22.51 14.89
N ARG A 93 0.49 22.10 15.58
CA ARG A 93 0.70 22.40 17.00
C ARG A 93 2.17 22.55 17.30
#